data_AF-I8WBJ4-F1
#
_entry.id   AF-I8WBJ4-F1
#
_cell.length_a   1.000
_cell.length_b   1.000
_cell.length_c   1.000
_cell.angle_alpha   90.00
_cell.angle_beta   90.00
_cell.angle_gamma   90.00
#
_symmetry.space_group_name_H-M   'P 1'
#
loop_
_entity.id
_entity.type
_entity.pdbx_description
1 polymer ?
#
loop_
_entity_poly.entity_id
_entity_poly.type
_entity_poly.pdbx_seq_one_letter_code
_entity_poly.pdbx_strand_id
1 'polypeptide(L)'
;MDTTAATMHPAEEYLRNEQNPPVLYVRIYGERRKLFINRGRENVVGIIAKGKRKHGYIFSDWSHIEKIYYPSQEKEDEKDMDRKMILKYQKLARLATHTNDWLRKIAAADLEKSLYQNRITTGTAIDGKCIRLSTIEKYCGSWDMQRFRQAMKNKEKFSTLRFDFCGYDGTLWCEPRENGDMAAGFSKEYRNCGNGYYYLLINDEFVIGYDID
;
A
#
# COMPACT_ATOMS: atom_id res chain seq x y z
N MET A 1 -13.75 28.88 47.70
CA MET A 1 -13.87 27.56 47.05
C MET A 1 -13.54 27.79 45.59
N ASP A 2 -12.31 27.49 45.18
CA ASP A 2 -11.89 27.63 43.78
C ASP A 2 -12.45 26.46 42.98
N THR A 3 -13.44 26.76 42.14
CA THR A 3 -13.94 25.83 41.13
C THR A 3 -12.93 25.81 39.98
N THR A 4 -11.89 24.98 40.09
CA THR A 4 -10.99 24.71 38.95
C THR A 4 -11.81 24.11 37.82
N ALA A 5 -12.11 24.91 36.79
CA ALA A 5 -12.65 24.41 35.54
C ALA A 5 -11.67 23.38 34.98
N ALA A 6 -12.06 22.10 34.97
CA ALA A 6 -11.25 21.04 34.39
C ALA A 6 -11.05 21.36 32.91
N THR A 7 -9.87 21.88 32.57
CA THR A 7 -9.53 22.20 31.18
C THR A 7 -9.38 20.88 30.44
N MET A 8 -10.24 20.66 29.45
CA MET A 8 -10.24 19.46 28.62
C MET A 8 -8.87 19.28 27.95
N HIS A 9 -8.37 18.04 27.89
CA HIS A 9 -7.03 17.79 27.33
C HIS A 9 -7.00 18.15 25.82
N PRO A 10 -5.93 18.77 25.28
CA PRO A 10 -5.90 19.22 23.88
C PRO A 10 -6.15 18.11 22.84
N ALA A 11 -5.75 16.87 23.16
CA ALA A 11 -6.05 15.71 22.31
C ALA A 11 -7.55 15.34 22.29
N GLU A 12 -8.24 15.54 23.41
CA GLU A 12 -9.69 15.32 23.51
C GLU A 12 -10.44 16.41 22.75
N GLU A 13 -10.06 17.68 22.95
CA GLU A 13 -10.62 18.82 22.23
C GLU A 13 -10.52 18.64 20.72
N TYR A 14 -9.34 18.25 20.22
CA TYR A 14 -9.12 17.98 18.81
C TYR A 14 -10.08 16.92 18.26
N LEU A 15 -10.26 15.80 18.98
CA LEU A 15 -11.11 14.69 18.53
C LEU A 15 -12.60 15.08 18.55
N ARG A 16 -13.02 15.83 19.56
CA ARG A 16 -14.41 16.29 19.72
C ARG A 16 -14.82 17.35 18.70
N ASN A 17 -13.88 18.11 18.13
CA ASN A 17 -14.18 19.03 17.03
C ASN A 17 -14.60 18.25 15.76
N GLU A 18 -15.85 18.44 15.33
CA GLU A 18 -16.43 17.72 14.19
C GLU A 18 -15.74 18.01 12.85
N GLN A 19 -15.09 19.16 12.71
CA GLN A 19 -14.34 19.54 11.50
C GLN A 19 -13.04 18.73 11.36
N ASN A 20 -12.50 18.21 12.48
CA ASN A 20 -11.30 17.39 12.46
C ASN A 20 -11.63 15.94 12.11
N PRO A 21 -10.67 15.20 11.51
CA PRO A 21 -10.75 13.75 11.41
C PRO A 21 -11.04 13.10 12.78
N PRO A 22 -11.84 12.01 12.83
CA PRO A 22 -12.23 11.36 14.09
C PRO A 22 -11.10 10.51 14.71
N VAL A 23 -9.85 10.80 14.37
CA VAL A 23 -8.65 10.04 14.77
C VAL A 23 -7.48 10.98 15.02
N LEU A 24 -6.64 10.63 15.98
CA LEU A 24 -5.45 11.39 16.34
C LEU A 24 -4.35 10.44 16.81
N TYR A 25 -3.10 10.71 16.42
CA TYR A 25 -1.96 9.95 16.93
C TYR A 25 -1.37 10.67 18.14
N VAL A 26 -1.03 9.90 19.16
CA VAL A 26 -0.37 10.38 20.38
C VAL A 26 0.81 9.48 20.73
N ARG A 27 1.75 9.97 21.53
CA ARG A 27 2.74 9.15 22.23
C ARG A 27 2.27 8.99 23.67
N ILE A 28 2.15 7.75 24.13
CA ILE A 28 1.72 7.41 25.49
C ILE A 28 2.45 6.14 25.93
N TYR A 29 3.03 6.15 27.13
CA TYR A 29 3.89 5.06 27.63
C TYR A 29 5.04 4.70 26.67
N GLY A 30 5.69 5.72 26.11
CA GLY A 30 6.80 5.57 25.17
C GLY A 30 6.41 5.10 23.76
N GLU A 31 5.14 4.77 23.51
CA GLU A 31 4.68 4.20 22.24
C GLU A 31 3.78 5.17 21.45
N ARG A 32 3.89 5.15 20.13
CA ARG A 32 2.95 5.84 19.25
C ARG A 32 1.65 5.05 19.16
N ARG A 33 0.56 5.63 19.64
CA ARG A 33 -0.78 5.03 19.67
C ARG A 33 -1.78 5.89 18.91
N LYS A 34 -2.89 5.27 18.50
CA LYS A 34 -3.98 5.91 17.76
C LYS A 34 -5.21 6.02 18.65
N LEU A 35 -5.63 7.25 18.94
CA LEU A 35 -6.92 7.56 19.52
C LEU A 35 -7.96 7.74 18.40
N PHE A 36 -9.22 7.48 18.73
CA PHE A 36 -10.36 7.68 17.85
C PHE A 36 -11.58 8.10 18.64
N ILE A 37 -12.53 8.78 18.01
CA ILE A 37 -13.81 9.13 18.62
C ILE A 37 -14.96 8.51 17.83
N ASN A 38 -15.94 7.92 18.53
CA ASN A 38 -17.16 7.43 17.90
C ASN A 38 -18.29 8.46 18.06
N ARG A 39 -18.43 9.35 17.06
CA ARG A 39 -19.41 10.44 17.06
C ARG A 39 -20.88 9.98 16.93
N GLY A 40 -21.13 8.74 16.51
CA GLY A 40 -22.48 8.28 16.16
C GLY A 40 -23.31 7.66 17.30
N ARG A 41 -22.70 7.27 18.44
CA ARG A 41 -23.45 6.69 19.57
C ARG A 41 -23.21 7.43 20.87
N GLU A 42 -22.03 7.24 21.47
CA GLU A 42 -21.74 7.67 22.84
C GLU A 42 -20.77 8.87 22.89
N ASN A 43 -20.27 9.32 21.73
CA ASN A 43 -19.25 10.37 21.63
C ASN A 43 -18.01 10.10 22.52
N VAL A 44 -17.69 8.82 22.66
CA VAL A 44 -16.61 8.29 23.51
C VAL A 44 -15.32 8.24 22.71
N VAL A 45 -14.24 8.68 23.35
CA VAL A 45 -12.87 8.53 22.84
C VAL A 45 -12.34 7.16 23.26
N GLY A 46 -11.76 6.45 22.29
CA GLY A 46 -11.09 5.18 22.50
C GLY A 46 -9.66 5.17 21.96
N ILE A 47 -8.91 4.17 22.39
CA ILE A 47 -7.56 3.87 21.92
C ILE A 47 -7.55 2.54 21.19
N ILE A 48 -6.97 2.50 20.00
CA ILE A 48 -6.88 1.25 19.21
C ILE A 48 -6.05 0.22 19.97
N ALA A 49 -6.58 -1.00 20.05
CA ALA A 49 -5.92 -2.13 20.68
C ALA A 49 -4.67 -2.54 19.88
N LYS A 50 -3.62 -2.98 20.57
CA LYS A 50 -2.38 -3.43 19.92
C LYS A 50 -2.69 -4.56 18.92
N GLY A 51 -2.11 -4.46 17.72
CA GLY A 51 -2.33 -5.42 16.63
C GLY A 51 -3.70 -5.35 15.94
N LYS A 52 -4.60 -4.44 16.34
CA LYS A 52 -5.90 -4.24 15.70
C LYS A 52 -5.89 -2.97 14.84
N ARG A 53 -6.77 -2.93 13.82
CA ARG A 53 -6.92 -1.78 12.91
C ARG A 53 -8.18 -0.94 13.15
N LYS A 54 -9.25 -1.57 13.66
CA LYS A 54 -10.59 -0.97 13.75
C LYS A 54 -11.24 -1.07 15.14
N HIS A 55 -10.61 -1.77 16.10
CA HIS A 55 -11.18 -2.04 17.41
C HIS A 55 -10.24 -1.54 18.51
N GLY A 56 -10.81 -1.12 19.62
CA GLY A 56 -10.09 -0.51 20.74
C GLY A 56 -10.89 -0.51 22.03
N TYR A 57 -10.33 0.13 23.05
CA TYR A 57 -10.93 0.29 24.37
C TYR A 57 -11.25 1.76 24.61
N ILE A 58 -12.19 2.04 25.52
CA ILE A 58 -12.44 3.40 26.00
C ILE A 58 -11.14 3.97 26.58
N PHE A 59 -10.85 5.23 26.26
CA PHE A 59 -9.65 5.91 26.69
C PHE A 59 -9.98 6.99 27.71
N SER A 60 -9.32 6.93 28.86
CA SER A 60 -9.48 7.89 29.96
C SER A 60 -8.15 8.43 30.48
N ASP A 61 -7.02 7.95 29.94
CA ASP A 61 -5.71 8.13 30.52
C ASP A 61 -4.96 9.34 29.93
N TRP A 62 -5.61 10.50 30.01
CA TRP A 62 -5.17 11.72 29.34
C TRP A 62 -3.83 12.26 29.86
N SER A 63 -3.57 12.11 31.17
CA SER A 63 -2.37 12.65 31.82
C SER A 63 -1.06 11.99 31.37
N HIS A 64 -1.12 10.78 30.81
CA HIS A 64 0.07 10.04 30.34
C HIS A 64 0.40 10.31 28.86
N ILE A 65 -0.31 11.22 28.19
CA ILE A 65 0.04 11.62 26.83
C ILE A 65 1.32 12.46 26.85
N GLU A 66 2.39 11.92 26.28
CA GLU A 66 3.71 12.56 26.19
C GLU A 66 3.79 13.54 25.00
N LYS A 67 3.09 13.23 23.90
CA LYS A 67 3.13 14.05 22.67
C LYS A 67 1.87 13.84 21.84
N ILE A 68 1.36 14.92 21.25
CA ILE A 68 0.28 14.87 20.25
C ILE A 68 0.89 15.02 18.85
N TYR A 69 0.45 14.19 17.91
CA TYR A 69 0.81 14.28 16.50
C TYR A 69 -0.42 14.76 15.72
N TYR A 70 -0.58 16.08 15.63
CA TYR A 70 -1.61 16.67 14.78
C TYR A 70 -1.36 16.27 13.31
N PRO A 71 -2.40 15.88 12.56
CA PRO A 71 -2.28 15.71 11.12
C PRO A 71 -1.80 17.03 10.49
N SER A 72 -0.93 16.95 9.48
CA SER A 72 -0.59 18.13 8.70
C SER A 72 -1.87 18.69 8.10
N GLN A 73 -2.13 19.99 8.29
CA GLN A 73 -3.28 20.68 7.69
C GLN A 73 -3.07 20.91 6.18
N GLU A 74 -1.84 20.78 5.71
CA GLU A 74 -1.50 20.76 4.29
C GLU A 74 -2.14 19.52 3.66
N LYS A 75 -3.14 19.74 2.81
CA LYS A 75 -3.47 18.76 1.78
C LYS A 75 -2.16 18.49 1.06
N GLU A 76 -1.65 17.26 1.11
CA GLU A 76 -0.48 16.90 0.32
C GLU A 76 -0.79 17.29 -1.12
N ASP A 77 0.00 18.22 -1.66
CA ASP A 77 -0.18 18.68 -3.02
C ASP A 77 -0.13 17.47 -3.95
N GLU A 78 -1.01 17.41 -4.94
CA GLU A 78 -1.08 16.28 -5.88
C GLU A 78 0.30 15.98 -6.50
N LYS A 79 1.10 17.03 -6.75
CA LYS A 79 2.49 16.93 -7.20
C LYS A 79 3.42 16.22 -6.21
N ASP A 80 3.27 16.48 -4.91
CA ASP A 80 4.06 15.81 -3.88
C ASP A 80 3.67 14.32 -3.76
N MET A 81 2.38 14.02 -3.97
CA MET A 81 1.90 12.64 -4.06
C MET A 81 2.48 11.90 -5.26
N ASP A 82 2.43 12.49 -6.45
CA ASP A 82 3.02 11.92 -7.66
C ASP A 82 4.53 11.71 -7.52
N ARG A 83 5.23 12.70 -6.97
CA ARG A 83 6.66 12.60 -6.67
C ARG A 83 6.97 11.45 -5.73
N LYS A 84 6.24 11.33 -4.61
CA LYS A 84 6.39 10.21 -3.66
C LYS A 84 6.14 8.86 -4.32
N MET A 85 5.16 8.80 -5.22
CA MET A 85 4.83 7.59 -5.97
C MET A 85 5.96 7.19 -6.91
N ILE A 86 6.53 8.12 -7.68
CA ILE A 86 7.67 7.82 -8.55
C ILE A 86 8.88 7.37 -7.75
N LEU A 87 9.20 8.07 -6.67
CA LEU A 87 10.31 7.69 -5.78
C LEU A 87 10.13 6.28 -5.22
N LYS A 88 8.90 5.86 -4.93
CA LYS A 88 8.58 4.50 -4.50
C LYS A 88 8.86 3.47 -5.61
N TYR A 89 8.42 3.71 -6.84
CA TYR A 89 8.71 2.82 -7.97
C TYR A 89 10.23 2.74 -8.23
N GLN A 90 10.93 3.88 -8.26
CA GLN A 90 12.39 3.94 -8.42
C GLN A 90 13.12 3.17 -7.31
N LYS A 91 12.70 3.33 -6.05
CA LYS A 91 13.28 2.61 -4.92
C LYS A 91 13.10 1.10 -5.06
N LEU A 92 11.93 0.63 -5.48
CA LEU A 92 11.65 -0.80 -5.63
C LEU A 92 12.37 -1.39 -6.86
N ALA A 93 12.36 -0.69 -7.98
CA ALA A 93 13.04 -1.09 -9.22
C ALA A 93 14.54 -1.27 -9.04
N ARG A 94 15.18 -0.42 -8.22
CA ARG A 94 16.62 -0.51 -7.91
C ARG A 94 17.02 -1.82 -7.22
N LEU A 95 16.05 -2.53 -6.63
CA LEU A 95 16.28 -3.81 -5.96
C LEU A 95 16.14 -5.00 -6.91
N ALA A 96 15.75 -4.79 -8.17
CA ALA A 96 15.61 -5.88 -9.13
C ALA A 96 16.97 -6.45 -9.54
N THR A 97 17.08 -7.77 -9.60
CA THR A 97 18.25 -8.44 -10.22
C THR A 97 18.07 -8.68 -11.72
N HIS A 98 16.86 -8.48 -12.24
CA HIS A 98 16.54 -8.55 -13.66
C HIS A 98 16.47 -7.16 -14.30
N THR A 99 16.63 -7.09 -15.62
CA THR A 99 16.48 -5.86 -16.40
C THR A 99 15.35 -6.01 -17.40
N ASN A 100 14.53 -4.95 -17.54
CA ASN A 100 13.64 -4.80 -18.69
C ASN A 100 13.40 -3.33 -19.03
N ASP A 101 12.84 -3.07 -20.22
CA ASP A 101 12.49 -1.71 -20.68
C ASP A 101 11.64 -0.92 -19.69
N TRP A 102 10.73 -1.58 -18.97
CA TRP A 102 9.85 -0.91 -18.02
C TRP A 102 10.62 -0.45 -16.76
N LEU A 103 11.53 -1.25 -16.23
CA LEU A 103 12.44 -0.84 -15.14
C LEU A 103 13.35 0.31 -15.56
N ARG A 104 13.82 0.33 -16.81
CA ARG A 104 14.60 1.45 -17.36
C ARG A 104 13.78 2.74 -17.42
N LYS A 105 12.50 2.66 -17.83
CA LYS A 105 11.57 3.82 -17.80
C LYS A 105 11.34 4.33 -16.38
N ILE A 106 11.18 3.43 -15.41
CA ILE A 106 11.04 3.82 -13.99
C ILE A 106 12.29 4.54 -13.50
N ALA A 107 13.48 4.02 -13.81
CA ALA A 107 14.75 4.66 -13.41
C ALA A 107 14.90 6.07 -14.02
N ALA A 108 14.44 6.28 -15.24
CA ALA A 108 14.49 7.55 -15.97
C ALA A 108 13.27 8.47 -15.71
N ALA A 109 12.37 8.09 -14.79
CA ALA A 109 11.13 8.80 -14.56
C ALA A 109 11.35 10.24 -14.05
N ASP A 110 10.61 11.17 -14.65
CA ASP A 110 10.59 12.59 -14.30
C ASP A 110 9.70 12.82 -13.08
N LEU A 111 10.28 13.37 -12.01
CA LEU A 111 9.61 13.62 -10.73
C LEU A 111 8.54 14.71 -10.79
N GLU A 112 8.52 15.53 -11.84
CA GLU A 112 7.53 16.59 -12.06
C GLU A 112 6.28 16.11 -12.81
N LYS A 113 6.26 14.83 -13.22
CA LYS A 113 5.16 14.18 -13.92
C LYS A 113 4.52 13.11 -13.06
N SER A 114 3.30 12.70 -13.38
CA SER A 114 2.68 11.52 -12.77
C SER A 114 3.25 10.20 -13.32
N LEU A 115 2.89 9.06 -12.71
CA LEU A 115 3.23 7.73 -13.23
C LEU A 115 2.69 7.50 -14.65
N TYR A 116 1.46 7.97 -14.91
CA TYR A 116 0.81 7.89 -16.22
C TYR A 116 1.56 8.71 -17.28
N GLN A 117 1.90 9.95 -16.95
CA GLN A 117 2.62 10.84 -17.86
C GLN A 117 4.05 10.32 -18.15
N ASN A 118 4.67 9.64 -17.20
CA ASN A 118 5.93 8.92 -17.40
C ASN A 118 5.78 7.58 -18.14
N ARG A 119 4.55 7.16 -18.48
CA ARG A 119 4.22 5.88 -19.12
C ARG A 119 4.72 4.67 -18.33
N ILE A 120 4.62 4.76 -17.00
CA ILE A 120 4.96 3.68 -16.06
C ILE A 120 3.73 2.84 -15.75
N THR A 121 2.57 3.48 -15.58
CA THR A 121 1.27 2.85 -15.34
C THR A 121 0.23 3.50 -16.25
N THR A 122 -1.00 2.98 -16.26
CA THR A 122 -2.16 3.64 -16.89
C THR A 122 -2.86 4.64 -15.97
N GLY A 123 -2.30 4.94 -14.79
CA GLY A 123 -2.82 5.94 -13.85
C GLY A 123 -4.05 5.46 -13.10
N THR A 124 -3.91 4.39 -12.32
CA THR A 124 -5.05 3.66 -11.77
C THR A 124 -5.10 3.66 -10.24
N ALA A 125 -6.24 3.25 -9.69
CA ALA A 125 -6.42 3.11 -8.24
C ALA A 125 -5.54 2.01 -7.61
N ILE A 126 -4.82 1.19 -8.39
CA ILE A 126 -3.87 0.21 -7.88
C ILE A 126 -2.42 0.66 -7.95
N ASP A 127 -2.15 1.86 -8.46
CA ASP A 127 -0.80 2.41 -8.53
C ASP A 127 -0.13 2.36 -7.15
N GLY A 128 1.11 1.87 -7.13
CA GLY A 128 1.88 1.68 -5.90
C GLY A 128 1.41 0.54 -4.99
N LYS A 129 0.32 -0.17 -5.28
CA LYS A 129 -0.06 -1.34 -4.48
C LYS A 129 0.86 -2.50 -4.84
N CYS A 130 1.57 -3.01 -3.85
CA CYS A 130 2.48 -4.14 -4.01
C CYS A 130 1.86 -5.43 -3.49
N ILE A 131 2.09 -6.53 -4.19
CA ILE A 131 1.81 -7.89 -3.72
C ILE A 131 3.15 -8.63 -3.67
N ARG A 132 3.45 -9.26 -2.52
CA ARG A 132 4.64 -10.10 -2.39
C ARG A 132 4.47 -11.38 -3.20
N LEU A 133 5.53 -11.83 -3.87
CA LEU A 133 5.55 -13.15 -4.50
C LEU A 133 5.27 -14.25 -3.47
N SER A 134 5.76 -14.13 -2.23
CA SER A 134 5.45 -15.09 -1.16
C SER A 134 3.97 -15.07 -0.72
N THR A 135 3.23 -14.00 -1.00
CA THR A 135 1.77 -14.00 -0.85
C THR A 135 1.13 -14.78 -1.98
N ILE A 136 1.56 -14.55 -3.23
CA ILE A 136 1.05 -15.25 -4.42
C ILE A 136 1.33 -16.75 -4.32
N GLU A 137 2.53 -17.14 -3.85
CA GLU A 137 2.95 -18.52 -3.65
C GLU A 137 2.00 -19.32 -2.75
N LYS A 138 1.37 -18.68 -1.75
CA LYS A 138 0.40 -19.35 -0.89
C LYS A 138 -0.85 -19.82 -1.64
N TYR A 139 -1.12 -19.25 -2.80
CA TYR A 139 -2.30 -19.56 -3.62
C TYR A 139 -1.95 -20.41 -4.84
N CYS A 140 -0.87 -20.10 -5.56
CA CYS A 140 -0.44 -20.91 -6.71
C CYS A 140 0.33 -22.18 -6.29
N GLY A 141 0.83 -22.24 -5.05
CA GLY A 141 1.67 -23.33 -4.56
C GLY A 141 3.15 -23.16 -4.92
N SER A 142 4.01 -23.77 -4.10
CA SER A 142 5.47 -23.64 -4.22
C SER A 142 6.04 -24.22 -5.50
N TRP A 143 5.39 -25.25 -6.08
CA TRP A 143 5.87 -25.86 -7.32
C TRP A 143 5.76 -24.90 -8.52
N ASP A 144 4.61 -24.23 -8.67
CA ASP A 144 4.39 -23.22 -9.71
C ASP A 144 5.29 -21.99 -9.50
N MET A 145 5.47 -21.55 -8.24
CA MET A 145 6.39 -20.46 -7.93
C MET A 145 7.84 -20.82 -8.27
N GLN A 146 8.28 -22.05 -8.01
CA GLN A 146 9.62 -22.52 -8.38
C GLN A 146 9.78 -22.55 -9.90
N ARG A 147 8.78 -23.02 -10.64
CA ARG A 147 8.76 -23.04 -12.12
C ARG A 147 8.84 -21.63 -12.69
N PHE A 148 8.06 -20.70 -12.16
CA PHE A 148 8.14 -19.28 -12.53
C PHE A 148 9.55 -18.71 -12.33
N ARG A 149 10.17 -18.91 -11.16
CA ARG A 149 11.53 -18.43 -10.88
C ARG A 149 12.58 -19.05 -11.80
N GLN A 150 12.43 -20.34 -12.10
CA GLN A 150 13.32 -21.04 -13.03
C GLN A 150 13.17 -20.52 -14.46
N ALA A 151 11.94 -20.28 -14.92
CA ALA A 151 11.66 -19.71 -16.23
C ALA A 151 12.22 -18.30 -16.37
N MET A 152 12.09 -17.45 -15.35
CA MET A 152 12.74 -16.14 -15.28
C MET A 152 14.27 -16.23 -15.44
N LYS A 153 14.90 -17.19 -14.75
CA LYS A 153 16.36 -17.42 -14.85
C LYS A 153 16.79 -17.94 -16.21
N ASN A 154 16.00 -18.83 -16.81
CA ASN A 154 16.29 -19.45 -18.10
C ASN A 154 15.87 -18.59 -19.30
N LYS A 155 15.20 -17.46 -19.05
CA LYS A 155 14.56 -16.63 -20.08
C LYS A 155 13.52 -17.38 -20.92
N GLU A 156 12.71 -18.19 -20.25
CA GLU A 156 11.66 -19.00 -20.86
C GLU A 156 10.27 -18.42 -20.59
N LYS A 157 9.33 -18.74 -21.48
CA LYS A 157 7.91 -18.43 -21.26
C LYS A 157 7.32 -19.40 -20.24
N PHE A 158 6.61 -18.86 -19.27
CA PHE A 158 5.85 -19.64 -18.28
C PHE A 158 4.58 -18.91 -17.89
N SER A 159 3.52 -19.67 -17.62
CA SER A 159 2.30 -19.17 -16.97
C SER A 159 1.74 -20.28 -16.10
N THR A 160 1.24 -19.93 -14.92
CA THR A 160 0.43 -20.86 -14.14
C THR A 160 -0.90 -21.11 -14.86
N LEU A 161 -1.58 -22.20 -14.47
CA LEU A 161 -3.04 -22.26 -14.63
C LEU A 161 -3.71 -21.20 -13.74
N ARG A 162 -4.99 -20.92 -14.00
CA ARG A 162 -5.77 -20.03 -13.12
C ARG A 162 -5.90 -20.66 -11.73
N PHE A 163 -5.64 -19.88 -10.69
CA PHE A 163 -5.84 -20.27 -9.30
C PHE A 163 -6.74 -19.28 -8.55
N ASP A 164 -7.41 -19.74 -7.49
CA ASP A 164 -8.19 -18.87 -6.63
C ASP A 164 -7.25 -17.91 -5.87
N PHE A 165 -7.38 -16.61 -6.09
CA PHE A 165 -6.64 -15.60 -5.35
C PHE A 165 -7.60 -14.62 -4.67
N CYS A 166 -7.95 -14.89 -3.42
CA CYS A 166 -8.84 -14.04 -2.62
C CYS A 166 -10.19 -13.76 -3.32
N GLY A 167 -10.76 -14.78 -3.98
CA GLY A 167 -12.02 -14.62 -4.73
C GLY A 167 -11.86 -14.11 -6.17
N TYR A 168 -10.63 -13.89 -6.65
CA TYR A 168 -10.31 -13.55 -8.04
C TYR A 168 -9.68 -14.74 -8.77
N ASP A 169 -9.65 -14.67 -10.10
CA ASP A 169 -8.82 -15.57 -10.91
C ASP A 169 -7.40 -15.01 -10.95
N GLY A 170 -6.46 -15.72 -10.34
CA GLY A 170 -5.04 -15.40 -10.32
C GLY A 170 -4.27 -16.12 -11.41
N THR A 171 -3.40 -15.41 -12.13
CA THR A 171 -2.44 -15.99 -13.06
C THR A 171 -1.07 -15.33 -12.90
N LEU A 172 -0.03 -16.12 -12.62
CA LEU A 172 1.36 -15.65 -12.55
C LEU A 172 2.08 -16.04 -13.86
N TRP A 173 2.78 -15.10 -14.49
CA TRP A 173 3.35 -15.30 -15.82
C TRP A 173 4.69 -14.60 -16.01
N CYS A 174 5.53 -15.16 -16.88
CA CYS A 174 6.70 -14.51 -17.47
C CYS A 174 6.89 -14.88 -18.93
N GLU A 175 7.49 -13.99 -19.70
CA GLU A 175 7.83 -14.23 -21.10
C GLU A 175 9.08 -13.45 -21.54
N PRO A 176 9.91 -14.03 -22.42
CA PRO A 176 11.03 -13.32 -23.02
C PRO A 176 10.54 -12.29 -24.03
N ARG A 177 11.30 -11.22 -24.16
CA ARG A 177 11.17 -10.20 -25.21
C ARG A 177 12.25 -10.41 -26.27
N GLU A 178 12.01 -9.92 -27.48
CA GLU A 178 12.94 -10.05 -28.61
C GLU A 178 14.32 -9.42 -28.32
N ASN A 179 14.35 -8.36 -27.52
CA ASN A 179 15.58 -7.69 -27.09
C ASN A 179 16.34 -8.44 -25.97
N GLY A 180 15.88 -9.64 -25.57
CA GLY A 180 16.51 -10.48 -24.56
C GLY A 180 16.15 -10.13 -23.11
N ASP A 181 15.26 -9.14 -22.89
CA ASP A 181 14.66 -8.86 -21.59
C ASP A 181 13.58 -9.88 -21.21
N MET A 182 13.16 -9.84 -19.95
CA MET A 182 11.99 -10.57 -19.45
C MET A 182 10.87 -9.61 -19.05
N ALA A 183 9.65 -9.94 -19.47
CA ALA A 183 8.44 -9.39 -18.87
C ALA A 183 7.83 -10.43 -17.93
N ALA A 184 7.34 -9.97 -16.80
CA ALA A 184 6.66 -10.83 -15.83
C ALA A 184 5.64 -10.03 -15.05
N GLY A 185 4.61 -10.72 -14.57
CA GLY A 185 3.53 -10.08 -13.87
C GLY A 185 2.57 -11.06 -13.22
N PHE A 186 1.56 -10.49 -12.58
CA PHE A 186 0.47 -11.19 -11.96
C PHE A 186 -0.85 -10.55 -12.39
N SER A 187 -1.71 -11.35 -12.99
CA SER A 187 -3.08 -10.97 -13.37
C SER A 187 -4.02 -11.38 -12.26
N LYS A 188 -4.76 -10.43 -11.70
CA LYS A 188 -5.82 -10.65 -10.71
C LYS A 188 -7.16 -10.26 -11.33
N GLU A 189 -7.75 -11.19 -12.04
CA GLU A 189 -8.91 -10.99 -12.91
C GLU A 189 -10.23 -11.25 -12.17
N TYR A 190 -11.28 -10.52 -12.56
CA TYR A 190 -12.64 -10.88 -12.17
C TYR A 190 -12.98 -12.27 -12.73
N ARG A 191 -13.78 -13.03 -11.97
CA ARG A 191 -14.09 -14.43 -12.28
C ARG A 191 -14.62 -14.59 -13.69
N ASN A 192 -13.88 -15.34 -14.51
CA ASN A 192 -14.24 -15.66 -15.89
C ASN A 192 -14.45 -14.46 -16.81
N CYS A 193 -13.96 -13.26 -16.46
CA CYS A 193 -14.16 -12.06 -17.28
C CYS A 193 -12.93 -11.69 -18.12
N GLY A 194 -11.73 -12.15 -17.74
CA GLY A 194 -10.50 -11.84 -18.47
C GLY A 194 -10.04 -10.37 -18.35
N ASN A 195 -10.72 -9.57 -17.55
CA ASN A 195 -10.36 -8.21 -17.16
C ASN A 195 -10.17 -8.12 -15.63
N GLY A 196 -9.43 -7.13 -15.15
CA GLY A 196 -9.22 -6.94 -13.72
C GLY A 196 -8.00 -6.12 -13.39
N TYR A 197 -7.26 -6.53 -12.36
CA TYR A 197 -6.14 -5.77 -11.82
C TYR A 197 -4.81 -6.40 -12.25
N TYR A 198 -3.99 -5.64 -12.98
CA TYR A 198 -2.73 -6.13 -13.53
C TYR A 198 -1.55 -5.55 -12.79
N TYR A 199 -0.61 -6.44 -12.44
CA TYR A 199 0.61 -6.10 -11.72
C TYR A 199 1.82 -6.56 -12.54
N LEU A 200 2.86 -5.73 -12.60
CA LEU A 200 4.14 -6.10 -13.20
C LEU A 200 5.17 -6.38 -12.12
N LEU A 201 6.09 -7.31 -12.41
CA LEU A 201 7.20 -7.65 -11.54
C LEU A 201 8.17 -6.46 -11.47
N ILE A 202 8.31 -5.88 -10.27
CA ILE A 202 9.16 -4.70 -10.05
C ILE A 202 10.55 -5.07 -9.50
N ASN A 203 10.65 -6.20 -8.81
CA ASN A 203 11.88 -6.82 -8.32
C ASN A 203 11.60 -8.28 -7.94
N ASP A 204 12.56 -8.97 -7.33
CA ASP A 204 12.47 -10.42 -7.08
C ASP A 204 11.55 -10.82 -5.90
N GLU A 205 10.93 -9.81 -5.26
CA GLU A 205 10.02 -9.97 -4.12
C GLU A 205 8.61 -9.49 -4.41
N PHE A 206 8.42 -8.49 -5.27
CA PHE A 206 7.14 -7.80 -5.42
C PHE A 206 6.70 -7.70 -6.88
N VAL A 207 5.40 -7.83 -7.07
CA VAL A 207 4.68 -7.23 -8.20
C VAL A 207 4.02 -5.93 -7.72
N ILE A 208 3.85 -4.95 -8.61
CA ILE A 208 3.25 -3.66 -8.31
C ILE A 208 2.22 -3.26 -9.38
N GLY A 209 1.17 -2.55 -8.96
CA GLY A 209 0.06 -2.19 -9.86
C GLY A 209 0.53 -1.46 -11.10
N TYR A 210 -0.07 -1.82 -12.24
CA TYR A 210 0.24 -1.29 -13.55
C TYR A 210 -1.02 -0.81 -14.28
N ASP A 211 -2.08 -1.61 -14.26
CA ASP A 211 -3.29 -1.35 -15.05
C ASP A 211 -4.56 -1.96 -14.44
N ILE A 212 -5.71 -1.43 -14.86
CA ILE A 212 -7.04 -1.95 -14.59
C ILE A 212 -7.84 -1.95 -15.89
N ASP A 213 -8.31 -3.13 -16.31
CA ASP A 213 -9.25 -3.31 -17.42
C ASP A 213 -10.68 -3.57 -16.92
#